data_AF-A0A8T6GKT0-F1
#
_entry.id   AF-A0A8T6GKT0-F1
#
_cell.length_a   1.000
_cell.length_b   1.000
_cell.length_c   1.000
_cell.angle_alpha   90.00
_cell.angle_beta   90.00
_cell.angle_gamma   90.00
#
_symmetry.space_group_name_H-M   'P 1'
#
loop_
_entity.id
_entity.type
_entity.pdbx_description
1 polymer ?
#
loop_
_entity_poly.entity_id
_entity_poly.type
_entity_poly.pdbx_seq_one_letter_code
_entity_poly.pdbx_strand_id
1 'polypeptide(L)'
;MDFLNDPNALPWLIPAGPLLAFLIITLLTNKSKLAPASDHHEYGGHHPDYDGMMVPVVARYSRFISIVVGMSGVVAALIISWVTLYNASQLHHLGEDVLTSSIAWMDTGDTVFRMGVLVDPATVIMLVMVPIAVLMIFIYSIGYMAHDPRQARFFALISLFAGAMLTLVVADNVLLLFVGWEVMGVCSYLLIGFWFEKESAYKAAIKAFTTTRIADVVMLLGIAYLYSLTGTLNYRDIMYNPETLDMLATTTPIILGGWTVSAASIIGIFL
;
A
#
# COMPACT_ATOMS: atom_id res chain seq x y z
N MET A 1 -10.30 10.47 -25.05
CA MET A 1 -11.21 9.79 -24.08
C MET A 1 -10.86 8.30 -24.03
N ASP A 2 -9.59 7.96 -24.24
CA ASP A 2 -9.18 6.59 -24.61
C ASP A 2 -8.51 5.82 -23.45
N PHE A 3 -8.15 6.52 -22.37
CA PHE A 3 -7.49 5.91 -21.20
C PHE A 3 -8.42 4.99 -20.39
N LEU A 4 -9.72 5.29 -20.31
CA LEU A 4 -10.68 4.43 -19.61
C LEU A 4 -11.09 3.19 -20.41
N ASN A 5 -10.87 3.21 -21.73
CA ASN A 5 -11.19 2.10 -22.64
C ASN A 5 -9.97 1.23 -22.96
N ASP A 6 -8.76 1.66 -22.57
CA ASP A 6 -7.54 0.87 -22.74
C ASP A 6 -7.40 -0.14 -21.59
N PRO A 7 -7.48 -1.47 -21.88
CA PRO A 7 -7.36 -2.52 -20.87
C PRO A 7 -6.02 -2.49 -20.12
N ASN A 8 -4.97 -1.94 -20.73
CA ASN A 8 -3.63 -1.87 -20.13
C ASN A 8 -3.47 -0.65 -19.20
N ALA A 9 -4.26 0.40 -19.42
CA ALA A 9 -4.23 1.62 -18.62
C ALA A 9 -5.13 1.51 -17.38
N LEU A 10 -6.20 0.71 -17.46
CA LEU A 10 -7.18 0.54 -16.40
C LEU A 10 -6.60 0.15 -15.02
N PRO A 11 -5.60 -0.75 -14.91
CA PRO A 11 -5.06 -1.15 -13.61
C PRO A 11 -4.40 0.00 -12.82
N TRP A 12 -3.95 1.07 -13.49
CA TRP A 12 -3.42 2.26 -12.81
C TRP A 12 -4.45 2.96 -11.92
N LEU A 13 -5.73 2.83 -12.25
CA LEU A 13 -6.81 3.51 -11.52
C LEU A 13 -7.21 2.79 -10.24
N ILE A 14 -6.85 1.51 -10.08
CA ILE A 14 -7.19 0.70 -8.92
C ILE A 14 -6.64 1.32 -7.62
N PRO A 15 -5.32 1.58 -7.48
CA PRO A 15 -4.80 2.26 -6.31
C PRO A 15 -5.18 3.75 -6.25
N ALA A 16 -5.45 4.39 -7.40
CA ALA A 16 -5.75 5.82 -7.46
C ALA A 16 -7.04 6.17 -6.68
N GLY A 17 -8.07 5.31 -6.70
CA GLY A 17 -9.32 5.56 -5.98
C GLY A 17 -9.12 5.81 -4.48
N PRO A 18 -8.56 4.86 -3.72
CA PRO A 18 -8.29 5.04 -2.29
C PRO A 18 -7.25 6.12 -1.98
N LEU A 19 -6.24 6.32 -2.83
CA LEU A 19 -5.26 7.40 -2.67
C LEU A 19 -5.90 8.79 -2.82
N LEU A 20 -6.76 8.97 -3.82
CA LEU A 20 -7.55 10.20 -3.98
C LEU A 20 -8.50 10.38 -2.81
N ALA A 21 -9.13 9.32 -2.32
CA ALA A 21 -9.97 9.39 -1.13
C ALA A 21 -9.17 9.89 0.09
N PHE A 22 -7.96 9.37 0.32
CA PHE A 22 -7.07 9.88 1.37
C PHE A 22 -6.79 11.38 1.23
N LEU A 23 -6.43 11.85 0.03
CA LEU A 23 -6.13 13.27 -0.22
C LEU A 23 -7.36 14.15 0.01
N ILE A 24 -8.51 13.75 -0.53
CA ILE A 24 -9.77 14.48 -0.39
C ILE A 24 -10.19 14.57 1.08
N ILE A 25 -10.13 13.46 1.82
CA ILE A 25 -10.48 13.44 3.24
C ILE A 25 -9.52 14.35 4.01
N THR A 26 -8.21 14.24 3.77
CA THR A 26 -7.20 15.03 4.47
C THR A 26 -7.38 16.53 4.23
N LEU A 27 -7.62 16.93 2.98
CA LEU A 27 -7.79 18.35 2.62
C LEU A 27 -9.12 18.93 3.11
N LEU A 28 -10.22 18.20 2.95
CA LEU A 28 -11.55 18.68 3.34
C LEU A 28 -11.79 18.65 4.86
N THR A 29 -11.05 17.79 5.57
CA THR A 29 -11.28 17.55 7.00
C THR A 29 -10.27 18.26 7.91
N ASN A 30 -9.33 19.02 7.36
CA ASN A 30 -8.28 19.71 8.11
C ASN A 30 -8.79 20.82 9.05
N LYS A 31 -10.07 21.20 8.97
CA LYS A 31 -10.69 22.19 9.88
C LYS A 31 -11.16 21.55 11.18
N SER A 32 -10.24 20.94 11.93
CA SER A 32 -10.54 20.46 13.29
C SER A 32 -10.48 21.62 14.29
N LYS A 33 -11.41 21.67 15.24
CA LYS A 33 -11.33 22.58 16.39
C LYS A 33 -10.84 21.76 17.58
N LEU A 34 -9.87 22.29 18.31
CA LEU A 34 -9.47 21.69 19.59
C LEU A 34 -10.59 21.94 20.59
N ALA A 35 -11.14 20.88 21.16
CA ALA A 35 -12.14 20.94 22.21
C ALA A 35 -11.73 20.04 23.39
N PRO A 36 -12.07 20.40 24.63
CA PRO A 36 -11.80 19.56 25.79
C PRO A 36 -12.60 18.26 25.70
N ALA A 37 -11.97 17.13 26.03
CA ALA A 37 -12.55 15.80 25.88
C ALA A 37 -13.82 15.54 26.72
N SER A 38 -14.08 16.35 27.75
CA SER A 38 -15.14 16.15 28.74
C SER A 38 -16.53 16.71 28.36
N ASP A 39 -16.65 17.56 27.32
CA ASP A 39 -17.85 18.39 27.11
C ASP A 39 -18.84 17.90 26.04
N HIS A 40 -18.65 16.70 25.49
CA HIS A 40 -19.50 16.22 24.39
C HIS A 40 -20.22 14.91 24.71
N HIS A 41 -21.49 15.03 25.15
CA HIS A 41 -22.45 13.93 25.20
C HIS A 41 -22.61 13.19 23.86
N GLU A 42 -22.22 13.82 22.73
CA GLU A 42 -22.27 13.24 21.39
C GLU A 42 -21.18 12.18 21.13
N TYR A 43 -20.07 12.16 21.90
CA TYR A 43 -18.92 11.30 21.66
C TYR A 43 -18.74 10.20 22.73
N GLY A 44 -19.82 9.79 23.40
CA GLY A 44 -19.83 8.70 24.37
C GLY A 44 -18.83 8.89 25.51
N GLY A 45 -19.29 9.29 26.70
CA GLY A 45 -18.45 9.61 27.88
C GLY A 45 -17.64 8.46 28.50
N HIS A 46 -17.05 7.58 27.70
CA HIS A 46 -16.10 6.52 28.08
C HIS A 46 -14.80 6.70 27.29
N HIS A 47 -14.09 7.75 27.65
CA HIS A 47 -12.74 8.01 27.19
C HIS A 47 -11.81 7.93 28.41
N PRO A 48 -11.39 6.71 28.82
CA PRO A 48 -10.74 6.49 30.11
C PRO A 48 -9.36 7.16 30.29
N ASP A 49 -8.80 7.78 29.25
CA ASP A 49 -7.43 8.32 29.25
C ASP A 49 -7.34 9.79 28.75
N TYR A 50 -8.45 10.49 28.50
CA TYR A 50 -8.44 11.83 27.84
C TYR A 50 -8.95 12.98 28.72
N ASP A 51 -9.22 12.74 29.99
CA ASP A 51 -9.82 13.74 30.87
C ASP A 51 -8.92 14.98 30.99
N GLY A 52 -9.45 16.15 30.62
CA GLY A 52 -8.71 17.42 30.58
C GLY A 52 -7.80 17.69 29.38
N MET A 53 -7.67 16.76 28.40
CA MET A 53 -6.88 17.00 27.18
C MET A 53 -7.69 17.64 26.05
N MET A 54 -7.03 18.50 25.27
CA MET A 54 -7.62 19.11 24.06
C MET A 54 -7.48 18.15 22.89
N VAL A 55 -8.60 17.62 22.39
CA VAL A 55 -8.62 16.74 21.22
C VAL A 55 -9.12 17.47 19.98
N PRO A 56 -8.56 17.21 18.78
CA PRO A 56 -9.07 17.77 17.55
C PRO A 56 -10.43 17.13 17.25
N VAL A 57 -11.51 17.85 17.54
CA VAL A 57 -12.87 17.43 17.22
C VAL A 57 -13.22 17.90 15.82
N VAL A 58 -13.68 16.96 15.03
CA VAL A 58 -14.08 17.21 13.65
C VAL A 58 -15.58 17.54 13.60
N ALA A 59 -15.98 18.49 12.74
CA ALA A 59 -17.38 18.79 12.49
C ALA A 59 -18.16 17.55 11.99
N ARG A 60 -19.45 17.44 12.34
CA ARG A 60 -20.35 16.34 11.91
C ARG A 60 -20.37 16.15 10.38
N TYR A 61 -20.30 17.25 9.62
CA TYR A 61 -20.23 17.21 8.16
C TYR A 61 -19.00 16.46 7.64
N SER A 62 -17.83 16.70 8.25
CA SER A 62 -16.59 16.04 7.83
C SER A 62 -16.55 14.56 8.21
N ARG A 63 -17.24 14.12 9.28
CA ARG A 63 -17.41 12.68 9.57
C ARG A 63 -18.13 11.98 8.42
N PHE A 64 -19.26 12.53 7.99
CA PHE A 64 -20.02 11.99 6.87
C PHE A 64 -19.21 11.98 5.56
N ILE A 65 -18.53 13.09 5.23
CA ILE A 65 -17.65 13.14 4.05
C ILE A 65 -16.58 12.07 4.12
N SER A 66 -15.91 11.90 5.27
CA SER A 66 -14.81 10.94 5.40
C SER A 66 -15.23 9.50 5.11
N ILE A 67 -16.42 9.12 5.57
CA ILE A 67 -17.00 7.80 5.33
C ILE A 67 -17.39 7.65 3.86
N VAL A 68 -18.13 8.60 3.31
CA VAL A 68 -18.63 8.52 1.92
C VAL A 68 -17.48 8.53 0.92
N VAL A 69 -16.53 9.44 1.07
CA VAL A 69 -15.37 9.54 0.18
C VAL A 69 -14.50 8.29 0.28
N GLY A 70 -14.18 7.84 1.50
CA GLY A 70 -13.39 6.63 1.72
C GLY A 70 -14.06 5.39 1.11
N MET A 71 -15.34 5.19 1.40
CA MET A 71 -16.13 4.07 0.86
C MET A 71 -16.21 4.13 -0.66
N SER A 72 -16.46 5.31 -1.24
CA SER A 72 -16.54 5.47 -2.68
C SER A 72 -15.21 5.15 -3.38
N GLY A 73 -14.07 5.51 -2.79
CA GLY A 73 -12.74 5.20 -3.32
C GLY A 73 -12.46 3.70 -3.34
N VAL A 74 -12.84 2.98 -2.27
CA VAL A 74 -12.68 1.53 -2.19
C VAL A 74 -13.65 0.80 -3.13
N VAL A 75 -14.91 1.23 -3.21
CA VAL A 75 -15.90 0.65 -4.12
C VAL A 75 -15.49 0.88 -5.58
N ALA A 76 -14.95 2.06 -5.91
CA ALA A 76 -14.40 2.32 -7.24
C ALA A 76 -13.23 1.37 -7.55
N ALA A 77 -12.28 1.19 -6.62
CA ALA A 77 -11.19 0.23 -6.79
C ALA A 77 -11.70 -1.20 -6.99
N LEU A 78 -12.70 -1.64 -6.21
CA LEU A 78 -13.32 -2.95 -6.36
C LEU A 78 -13.95 -3.13 -7.74
N ILE A 79 -14.75 -2.16 -8.20
CA ILE A 79 -15.39 -2.22 -9.53
C ILE A 79 -14.33 -2.30 -10.63
N ILE A 80 -13.29 -1.47 -10.56
CA ILE A 80 -12.20 -1.48 -11.54
C ILE A 80 -11.45 -2.82 -11.50
N SER A 81 -11.19 -3.39 -10.33
CA SER A 81 -10.61 -4.74 -10.19
C SER A 81 -11.46 -5.81 -10.86
N TRP A 82 -12.80 -5.77 -10.72
CA TRP A 82 -13.70 -6.71 -11.39
C TRP A 82 -13.68 -6.55 -12.92
N VAL A 83 -13.59 -5.32 -13.42
CA VAL A 83 -13.45 -5.06 -14.86
C VAL A 83 -12.10 -5.57 -15.38
N THR A 84 -11.02 -5.35 -14.63
CA THR A 84 -9.68 -5.88 -14.95
C THR A 84 -9.68 -7.41 -14.96
N LEU A 85 -10.34 -8.06 -14.00
CA LEU A 85 -10.54 -9.52 -13.98
C LEU A 85 -11.32 -10.00 -15.22
N TYR A 86 -12.39 -9.30 -15.59
CA TYR A 86 -13.17 -9.64 -16.78
C TYR A 86 -12.31 -9.54 -18.04
N ASN A 87 -11.58 -8.44 -18.22
CA ASN A 87 -10.66 -8.27 -19.35
C ASN A 87 -9.55 -9.33 -19.36
N ALA A 88 -9.01 -9.65 -18.19
CA ALA A 88 -8.03 -10.70 -18.01
C ALA A 88 -8.58 -12.07 -18.45
N SER A 89 -9.82 -12.40 -18.11
CA SER A 89 -10.45 -13.68 -18.48
C SER A 89 -10.67 -13.88 -19.98
N GLN A 90 -10.65 -12.80 -20.77
CA GLN A 90 -10.78 -12.86 -22.23
C GLN A 90 -9.44 -13.16 -22.93
N LEU A 91 -8.32 -13.07 -22.22
CA LEU A 91 -7.01 -13.43 -22.75
C LEU A 91 -6.86 -14.97 -22.71
N HIS A 92 -6.57 -15.58 -23.86
CA HIS A 92 -6.41 -17.04 -23.97
C HIS A 92 -5.25 -17.57 -23.11
N HIS A 93 -4.18 -16.80 -22.95
CA HIS A 93 -3.00 -17.17 -22.17
C HIS A 93 -2.52 -16.02 -21.28
N LEU A 94 -3.20 -15.80 -20.15
CA LEU A 94 -2.83 -14.79 -19.13
C LEU A 94 -1.38 -14.87 -18.62
N GLY A 95 -0.69 -16.00 -18.80
CA GLY A 95 0.73 -16.15 -18.46
C GLY A 95 1.69 -15.57 -19.51
N GLU A 96 1.27 -15.48 -20.78
CA GLU A 96 2.08 -14.98 -21.89
C GLU A 96 1.68 -13.54 -22.24
N ASP A 97 0.37 -13.31 -22.44
CA ASP A 97 -0.22 -12.01 -22.73
C ASP A 97 -0.75 -11.38 -21.43
N VAL A 98 0.11 -10.64 -20.74
CA VAL A 98 -0.24 -9.88 -19.53
C VAL A 98 -0.72 -8.48 -19.88
N LEU A 99 -1.62 -7.92 -19.06
CA LEU A 99 -1.89 -6.48 -19.13
C LEU A 99 -0.71 -5.76 -18.47
N THR A 100 0.02 -4.99 -19.27
CA THR A 100 1.17 -4.23 -18.78
C THR A 100 1.17 -2.82 -19.34
N SER A 101 1.49 -1.85 -18.48
CA SER A 101 1.66 -0.45 -18.87
C SER A 101 2.70 0.18 -17.96
N SER A 102 3.78 0.70 -18.54
CA SER A 102 4.90 1.25 -17.79
C SER A 102 5.34 2.63 -18.30
N ILE A 103 5.60 3.54 -17.37
CA ILE A 103 6.02 4.92 -17.61
C ILE A 103 7.47 5.07 -17.13
N ALA A 104 8.30 5.77 -17.91
CA ALA A 104 9.65 6.10 -17.49
C ALA A 104 9.61 7.05 -16.29
N TRP A 105 10.20 6.65 -15.16
CA TRP A 105 10.18 7.42 -13.92
C TRP A 105 11.50 8.11 -13.62
N MET A 106 12.62 7.38 -13.71
CA MET A 106 13.95 7.91 -13.42
C MET A 106 14.98 7.35 -14.39
N ASP A 107 15.82 8.23 -14.93
CA ASP A 107 16.94 7.87 -15.79
C ASP A 107 18.23 7.77 -14.94
N THR A 108 18.91 6.64 -15.01
CA THR A 108 20.15 6.36 -14.27
C THR A 108 21.39 6.46 -15.19
N GLY A 109 21.21 6.90 -16.45
CA GLY A 109 22.26 7.03 -17.45
C GLY A 109 22.42 5.76 -18.29
N ASP A 110 22.62 4.61 -17.65
CA ASP A 110 22.75 3.31 -18.36
C ASP A 110 21.39 2.59 -18.52
N THR A 111 20.45 2.84 -17.60
CA THR A 111 19.11 2.22 -17.61
C THR A 111 18.05 3.21 -17.13
N VAL A 112 16.82 3.02 -17.62
CA VAL A 112 15.65 3.82 -17.21
C VAL A 112 14.79 2.99 -16.27
N PHE A 113 14.65 3.43 -15.03
CA PHE A 113 13.68 2.88 -14.10
C PHE A 113 12.28 3.24 -14.58
N ARG A 114 11.49 2.19 -14.86
CA ARG A 114 10.09 2.32 -15.24
C ARG A 114 9.22 2.02 -14.03
N MET A 115 8.12 2.72 -13.89
CA MET A 115 7.05 2.38 -12.96
C MET A 115 5.83 2.01 -13.79
N GLY A 116 5.27 0.84 -13.52
CA GLY A 116 4.16 0.33 -14.29
C GLY A 116 3.24 -0.57 -13.48
N VAL A 117 2.20 -0.98 -14.18
CA VAL A 117 1.26 -1.98 -13.71
C VAL A 117 1.49 -3.28 -14.45
N LEU A 118 1.47 -4.38 -13.71
CA LEU A 118 1.55 -5.74 -14.24
C LEU A 118 0.39 -6.54 -13.67
N VAL A 119 -0.46 -7.05 -14.56
CA VAL A 119 -1.55 -7.95 -14.19
C VAL A 119 -1.25 -9.34 -14.72
N ASP A 120 -0.81 -10.20 -13.81
CA ASP A 120 -0.59 -11.62 -14.03
C ASP A 120 -1.67 -12.44 -13.26
N PRO A 121 -1.71 -13.78 -13.41
CA PRO A 121 -2.70 -14.60 -12.70
C PRO A 121 -2.69 -14.45 -11.17
N ALA A 122 -1.53 -14.19 -10.56
CA ALA A 122 -1.41 -14.00 -9.12
C ALA A 122 -2.01 -12.65 -8.69
N THR A 123 -1.67 -11.57 -9.40
CA THR A 123 -2.20 -10.23 -9.21
C THR A 123 -3.71 -10.21 -9.39
N VAL A 124 -4.26 -10.94 -10.36
CA VAL A 124 -5.72 -11.02 -10.56
C VAL A 124 -6.46 -11.54 -9.31
N ILE A 125 -5.93 -12.57 -8.66
CA ILE A 125 -6.53 -13.12 -7.43
C ILE A 125 -6.45 -12.08 -6.30
N MET A 126 -5.28 -11.45 -6.15
CA MET A 126 -5.05 -10.42 -5.14
C MET A 126 -5.91 -9.18 -5.35
N LEU A 127 -6.15 -8.78 -6.60
CA LEU A 127 -7.00 -7.64 -6.98
C LEU A 127 -8.47 -7.85 -6.64
N VAL A 128 -8.94 -9.09 -6.48
CA VAL A 128 -10.29 -9.39 -5.99
C VAL A 128 -10.29 -9.47 -4.46
N MET A 129 -9.34 -10.20 -3.88
CA MET A 129 -9.30 -10.45 -2.44
C MET A 129 -9.09 -9.18 -1.64
N VAL A 130 -8.14 -8.33 -2.04
CA VAL A 130 -7.71 -7.16 -1.26
C VAL A 130 -8.83 -6.10 -1.15
N PRO A 131 -9.46 -5.62 -2.25
CA PRO A 131 -10.53 -4.64 -2.13
C PRO A 131 -11.74 -5.13 -1.35
N ILE A 132 -12.06 -6.44 -1.42
CA ILE A 132 -13.13 -7.04 -0.61
C ILE A 132 -12.78 -6.98 0.89
N ALA A 133 -11.56 -7.38 1.27
CA ALA A 133 -11.10 -7.30 2.64
C ALA A 133 -11.10 -5.86 3.16
N VAL A 134 -10.61 -4.91 2.35
CA VAL A 134 -10.64 -3.48 2.66
C VAL A 134 -12.08 -2.99 2.83
N LEU A 135 -13.00 -3.35 1.93
CA LEU A 135 -14.41 -2.95 2.03
C LEU A 135 -15.05 -3.43 3.34
N MET A 136 -14.78 -4.68 3.76
CA MET A 136 -15.27 -5.20 5.04
C MET A 136 -14.68 -4.42 6.23
N ILE A 137 -13.39 -4.09 6.19
CA ILE A 137 -12.75 -3.25 7.22
C ILE A 137 -13.42 -1.87 7.28
N PHE A 138 -13.71 -1.25 6.14
CA PHE A 138 -14.42 0.04 6.08
C PHE A 138 -15.81 -0.03 6.69
N ILE A 139 -16.61 -1.05 6.33
CA ILE A 139 -17.97 -1.24 6.87
C ILE A 139 -17.92 -1.42 8.39
N TYR A 140 -17.03 -2.27 8.88
CA TYR A 140 -16.83 -2.48 10.33
C TYR A 140 -16.42 -1.18 11.04
N SER A 141 -15.53 -0.41 10.41
CA SER A 141 -14.99 0.84 10.97
C SER A 141 -16.03 1.93 11.16
N ILE A 142 -17.14 1.93 10.40
CA ILE A 142 -18.24 2.90 10.58
C ILE A 142 -18.85 2.77 11.97
N GLY A 143 -19.14 1.54 12.41
CA GLY A 143 -19.69 1.27 13.73
C GLY A 143 -18.66 1.44 14.84
N TYR A 144 -17.45 0.92 14.62
CA TYR A 144 -16.37 0.95 15.60
C TYR A 144 -15.95 2.39 15.98
N MET A 145 -15.85 3.30 15.00
CA MET A 145 -15.41 4.69 15.20
C MET A 145 -16.57 5.69 15.38
N ALA A 146 -17.82 5.23 15.50
CA ALA A 146 -19.00 6.12 15.51
C ALA A 146 -18.95 7.20 16.61
N HIS A 147 -18.32 6.88 17.73
CA HIS A 147 -18.21 7.75 18.91
C HIS A 147 -16.83 8.42 19.05
N ASP A 148 -15.85 8.16 18.17
CA ASP A 148 -14.52 8.78 18.29
C ASP A 148 -14.48 10.13 17.56
N PRO A 149 -14.03 11.22 18.21
CA PRO A 149 -13.97 12.55 17.60
C PRO A 149 -12.97 12.65 16.43
N ARG A 150 -12.00 11.73 16.32
CA ARG A 150 -10.94 11.70 15.30
C ARG A 150 -11.26 10.75 14.14
N GLN A 151 -12.51 10.29 14.03
CA GLN A 151 -12.96 9.34 13.01
C GLN A 151 -12.49 9.67 11.58
N ALA A 152 -12.49 10.95 11.18
CA ALA A 152 -12.08 11.31 9.83
C ALA A 152 -10.59 11.06 9.54
N ARG A 153 -9.70 11.24 10.53
CA ARG A 153 -8.29 10.88 10.40
C ARG A 153 -8.13 9.38 10.21
N PHE A 154 -8.92 8.58 10.92
CA PHE A 154 -8.90 7.13 10.80
C PHE A 154 -9.29 6.66 9.39
N PHE A 155 -10.38 7.18 8.83
CA PHE A 155 -10.78 6.85 7.45
C PHE A 155 -9.78 7.33 6.40
N ALA A 156 -9.11 8.47 6.61
CA ALA A 156 -8.01 8.89 5.75
C ALA A 156 -6.87 7.86 5.79
N LEU A 157 -6.42 7.46 6.97
CA LEU A 157 -5.31 6.51 7.13
C LEU A 157 -5.62 5.12 6.57
N ILE A 158 -6.84 4.59 6.76
CA ILE A 158 -7.23 3.32 6.12
C ILE A 158 -7.33 3.47 4.60
N SER A 159 -7.78 4.62 4.08
CA SER A 159 -7.79 4.88 2.62
C SER A 159 -6.37 4.88 2.05
N LEU A 160 -5.41 5.49 2.76
CA LEU A 160 -4.00 5.49 2.36
C LEU A 160 -3.40 4.07 2.44
N PHE A 161 -3.72 3.31 3.49
CA PHE A 161 -3.32 1.91 3.62
C PHE A 161 -3.85 1.05 2.47
N ALA A 162 -5.13 1.20 2.12
CA ALA A 162 -5.75 0.51 1.00
C ALA A 162 -5.10 0.87 -0.34
N GLY A 163 -4.82 2.15 -0.56
CA GLY A 163 -4.12 2.63 -1.75
C GLY A 163 -2.71 2.05 -1.87
N ALA A 164 -1.94 2.08 -0.78
CA ALA A 164 -0.59 1.52 -0.73
C ALA A 164 -0.58 -0.01 -0.98
N MET A 165 -1.51 -0.74 -0.37
CA MET A 165 -1.67 -2.18 -0.59
C MET A 165 -2.01 -2.49 -2.05
N LEU A 166 -2.90 -1.72 -2.68
CA LEU A 166 -3.24 -1.94 -4.09
C LEU A 166 -2.10 -1.55 -5.03
N THR A 167 -1.35 -0.48 -4.73
CA THR A 167 -0.13 -0.11 -5.48
C THR A 167 0.88 -1.25 -5.45
N LEU A 168 1.05 -1.87 -4.27
CA LEU A 168 1.93 -3.01 -4.11
C LEU A 168 1.50 -4.19 -4.99
N VAL A 169 0.22 -4.51 -5.00
CA VAL A 169 -0.34 -5.64 -5.77
C VAL A 169 -0.17 -5.45 -7.28
N VAL A 170 -0.30 -4.23 -7.79
CA VAL A 170 -0.19 -3.97 -9.24
C VAL A 170 1.24 -3.70 -9.70
N ALA A 171 2.23 -3.61 -8.81
CA ALA A 171 3.57 -3.19 -9.15
C ALA A 171 4.23 -4.10 -10.22
N ASP A 172 4.80 -3.51 -11.26
CA ASP A 172 5.54 -4.24 -12.31
C ASP A 172 7.02 -4.48 -12.01
N ASN A 173 7.54 -3.81 -10.98
CA ASN A 173 8.94 -3.87 -10.58
C ASN A 173 9.10 -3.84 -9.05
N VAL A 174 10.24 -4.36 -8.59
CA VAL A 174 10.53 -4.51 -7.15
C VAL A 174 10.67 -3.16 -6.44
N LEU A 175 11.10 -2.10 -7.15
CA LEU A 175 11.22 -0.76 -6.56
C LEU A 175 9.84 -0.15 -6.25
N LEU A 176 8.87 -0.29 -7.16
CA LEU A 176 7.51 0.18 -6.94
C LEU A 176 6.82 -0.64 -5.83
N LEU A 177 7.09 -1.95 -5.76
CA LEU A 177 6.68 -2.78 -4.61
C LEU A 177 7.24 -2.20 -3.31
N PHE A 178 8.52 -1.89 -3.27
CA PHE A 178 9.17 -1.29 -2.10
C PHE A 178 8.54 0.05 -1.71
N VAL A 179 8.22 0.91 -2.67
CA VAL A 179 7.51 2.18 -2.39
C VAL A 179 6.13 1.92 -1.76
N GLY A 180 5.34 1.01 -2.33
CA GLY A 180 4.04 0.63 -1.76
C GLY A 180 4.17 0.06 -0.35
N TRP A 181 5.18 -0.79 -0.13
CA TRP A 181 5.53 -1.37 1.16
C TRP A 181 5.88 -0.31 2.22
N GLU A 182 6.71 0.66 1.86
CA GLU A 182 7.11 1.76 2.73
C GLU A 182 5.92 2.62 3.16
N VAL A 183 5.04 2.99 2.21
CA VAL A 183 3.83 3.76 2.51
C VAL A 183 2.90 2.96 3.43
N MET A 184 2.75 1.66 3.19
CA MET A 184 1.96 0.77 4.05
C MET A 184 2.53 0.69 5.48
N GLY A 185 3.86 0.63 5.63
CA GLY A 185 4.55 0.66 6.91
C GLY A 185 4.30 1.95 7.69
N VAL A 186 4.36 3.11 7.02
CA VAL A 186 4.02 4.41 7.62
C VAL A 186 2.55 4.47 8.04
N CYS A 187 1.63 3.96 7.22
CA CYS A 187 0.22 3.90 7.58
C CYS A 187 -0.04 3.04 8.82
N SER A 188 0.60 1.87 8.88
CA SER A 188 0.51 0.96 10.02
C SER A 188 0.99 1.62 11.30
N TYR A 189 2.13 2.33 11.27
CA TYR A 189 2.61 3.12 12.40
C TYR A 189 1.59 4.15 12.89
N LEU A 190 1.00 4.92 11.96
CA LEU A 190 0.02 5.95 12.29
C LEU A 190 -1.31 5.38 12.81
N LEU A 191 -1.69 4.17 12.38
CA LEU A 191 -2.90 3.48 12.84
C LEU A 191 -2.69 2.81 14.21
N ILE A 192 -1.55 2.16 14.46
CA ILE A 192 -1.21 1.59 15.77
C ILE A 192 -1.09 2.72 16.81
N GLY A 193 -0.41 3.81 16.43
CA GLY A 193 -0.25 5.01 17.23
C GLY A 193 -1.42 5.99 17.15
N PHE A 194 -2.61 5.56 16.72
CA PHE A 194 -3.76 6.46 16.52
C PHE A 194 -4.14 7.21 17.80
N TRP A 195 -4.11 6.49 18.92
CA TRP A 195 -4.29 7.01 20.29
C TRP A 195 -2.92 7.26 20.94
N PHE A 196 -2.14 8.17 20.35
CA PHE A 196 -0.77 8.49 20.76
C PHE A 196 -0.64 9.04 22.18
N GLU A 197 -1.74 9.52 22.77
CA GLU A 197 -1.78 10.00 24.15
C GLU A 197 -1.54 8.87 25.16
N LYS A 198 -1.95 7.65 24.81
CA LYS A 198 -1.70 6.47 25.62
C LYS A 198 -0.26 6.01 25.43
N GLU A 199 0.53 6.08 26.49
CA GLU A 199 1.96 5.70 26.45
C GLU A 199 2.16 4.27 25.92
N SER A 200 1.24 3.35 26.24
CA SER A 200 1.30 1.97 25.71
C SER A 200 1.13 1.91 24.19
N ALA A 201 0.24 2.72 23.61
CA ALA A 201 -0.01 2.75 22.17
C ALA A 201 1.14 3.41 21.42
N TYR A 202 1.67 4.52 21.95
CA TYR A 202 2.86 5.19 21.41
C TYR A 202 4.09 4.26 21.40
N LYS A 203 4.39 3.61 22.55
CA LYS A 203 5.50 2.65 22.63
C LYS A 203 5.31 1.45 21.71
N ALA A 204 4.07 0.95 21.58
CA ALA A 204 3.75 -0.15 20.67
C ALA A 204 3.98 0.25 19.21
N ALA A 205 3.55 1.46 18.81
CA ALA A 205 3.76 1.97 17.46
C ALA A 205 5.25 2.08 17.11
N ILE A 206 6.07 2.66 18.00
CA ILE A 206 7.52 2.75 17.80
C ILE A 206 8.17 1.37 17.71
N LYS A 207 7.76 0.43 18.57
CA LYS A 207 8.30 -0.92 18.55
C LYS A 207 8.00 -1.60 17.22
N ALA A 208 6.74 -1.57 16.79
CA ALA A 208 6.30 -2.18 15.53
C ALA A 208 7.01 -1.55 14.33
N PHE A 209 7.06 -0.21 14.26
CA PHE A 209 7.70 0.50 13.17
C PHE A 209 9.20 0.24 13.12
N THR A 210 9.90 0.29 14.25
CA THR A 210 11.36 0.00 14.28
C THR A 210 11.64 -1.43 13.81
N THR A 211 10.83 -2.41 14.22
CA THR A 211 11.03 -3.80 13.79
C THR A 211 10.81 -3.99 12.29
N THR A 212 9.81 -3.32 11.70
CA THR A 212 9.59 -3.40 10.25
C THR A 212 10.69 -2.65 9.49
N ARG A 213 11.10 -1.46 9.96
CA ARG A 213 12.17 -0.67 9.33
C ARG A 213 13.49 -1.42 9.23
N ILE A 214 13.84 -2.25 10.22
CA ILE A 214 15.04 -3.08 10.16
C ILE A 214 14.93 -4.09 9.01
N ALA A 215 13.77 -4.73 8.84
CA ALA A 215 13.52 -5.63 7.72
C ALA A 215 13.52 -4.89 6.38
N ASP A 216 12.96 -3.67 6.33
CA ASP A 216 12.91 -2.85 5.12
C ASP A 216 14.32 -2.47 4.62
N VAL A 217 15.27 -2.26 5.53
CA VAL A 217 16.68 -2.04 5.17
C VAL A 217 17.30 -3.30 4.57
N VAL A 218 16.99 -4.49 5.10
CA VAL A 218 17.47 -5.77 4.54
C VAL A 218 16.88 -5.99 3.14
N MET A 219 15.58 -5.71 2.97
CA MET A 219 14.92 -5.76 1.67
C MET A 219 15.55 -4.78 0.69
N LEU A 220 15.84 -3.54 1.10
CA LEU A 220 16.51 -2.57 0.25
C LEU A 220 17.92 -3.02 -0.18
N LEU A 221 18.67 -3.68 0.71
CA LEU A 221 19.97 -4.30 0.36
C LEU A 221 19.79 -5.44 -0.65
N GLY A 222 18.73 -6.25 -0.53
CA GLY A 222 18.37 -7.27 -1.51
C GLY A 222 18.05 -6.67 -2.89
N ILE A 223 17.27 -5.59 -2.94
CA ILE A 223 16.95 -4.85 -4.17
C ILE A 223 18.22 -4.28 -4.79
N ALA A 224 19.08 -3.64 -4.00
CA ALA A 224 20.34 -3.07 -4.49
C ALA A 224 21.28 -4.16 -5.04
N TYR A 225 21.36 -5.31 -4.36
CA TYR A 225 22.17 -6.42 -4.82
C TYR A 225 21.63 -7.04 -6.12
N LEU A 226 20.31 -7.24 -6.22
CA LEU A 226 19.65 -7.72 -7.44
C LEU A 226 19.92 -6.77 -8.63
N TYR A 227 19.79 -5.47 -8.42
CA TYR A 227 20.07 -4.46 -9.44
C TYR A 227 21.54 -4.48 -9.87
N SER A 228 22.49 -4.65 -8.93
CA SER A 228 23.92 -4.69 -9.24
C SER A 228 24.32 -5.86 -10.15
N LEU A 229 23.57 -6.96 -10.12
CA LEU A 229 23.82 -8.14 -10.95
C LEU A 229 23.06 -8.09 -12.28
N THR A 230 21.78 -7.72 -12.25
CA THR A 230 20.88 -7.85 -13.39
C THR A 230 20.71 -6.57 -14.21
N GLY A 231 21.02 -5.41 -13.63
CA GLY A 231 20.80 -4.09 -14.25
C GLY A 231 19.31 -3.71 -14.42
N THR A 232 18.37 -4.53 -13.95
CA THR A 232 16.92 -4.29 -14.06
C THR A 232 16.22 -4.65 -12.76
N LEU A 233 15.04 -4.07 -12.52
CA LEU A 233 14.19 -4.38 -11.37
C LEU A 233 12.79 -4.86 -11.79
N ASN A 234 12.55 -5.06 -13.09
CA ASN A 234 11.25 -5.50 -13.60
C ASN A 234 11.06 -7.00 -13.38
N TYR A 235 9.88 -7.40 -12.93
CA TYR A 235 9.58 -8.82 -12.67
C TYR A 235 9.74 -9.69 -13.93
N ARG A 236 9.26 -9.21 -15.08
CA ARG A 236 9.34 -9.97 -16.34
C ARG A 236 10.77 -10.22 -16.79
N ASP A 237 11.61 -9.19 -16.75
CA ASP A 237 13.01 -9.31 -17.16
C ASP A 237 13.80 -10.24 -16.24
N ILE A 238 13.49 -10.25 -14.94
CA ILE A 238 14.18 -11.09 -13.97
C ILE A 238 13.72 -12.55 -14.03
N MET A 239 12.39 -12.79 -14.11
CA MET A 239 11.79 -14.11 -13.95
C MET A 239 11.60 -14.88 -15.25
N TYR A 240 11.56 -14.20 -16.41
CA TYR A 240 11.32 -14.85 -17.71
C TYR A 240 12.54 -14.85 -18.63
N ASN A 241 13.64 -14.21 -18.25
CA ASN A 241 14.90 -14.32 -18.99
C ASN A 241 15.75 -15.50 -18.44
N PRO A 242 16.00 -16.56 -19.24
CA PRO A 242 16.79 -17.70 -18.78
C PRO A 242 18.24 -17.34 -18.44
N GLU A 243 18.82 -16.35 -19.13
CA GLU A 243 20.22 -15.94 -18.92
C GLU A 243 20.39 -15.24 -17.56
N THR A 244 19.43 -14.39 -17.17
CA THR A 244 19.47 -13.73 -15.86
C THR A 244 19.29 -14.74 -14.73
N LEU A 245 18.39 -15.71 -14.90
CA LEU A 245 18.18 -16.77 -13.91
C LEU A 245 19.41 -17.66 -13.74
N ASP A 246 20.06 -18.07 -14.84
CA ASP A 246 21.29 -18.87 -14.79
C ASP A 246 22.45 -18.11 -14.15
N MET A 247 22.58 -16.81 -14.47
CA MET A 247 23.55 -15.92 -13.82
C MET A 247 23.30 -15.80 -12.32
N LEU A 248 22.06 -15.61 -11.88
CA LEU A 248 21.70 -15.50 -10.47
C LEU A 248 21.89 -16.83 -9.71
N ALA A 249 21.70 -17.97 -10.40
CA ALA A 249 21.92 -19.30 -9.82
C ALA A 249 23.42 -19.63 -9.69
N THR A 250 24.23 -19.23 -10.66
CA THR A 250 25.66 -19.58 -10.74
C THR A 250 26.55 -18.62 -9.95
N THR A 251 26.13 -17.36 -9.81
CA THR A 251 26.86 -16.37 -9.01
C THR A 251 26.81 -16.78 -7.54
N THR A 252 27.95 -17.15 -6.95
CA THR A 252 28.06 -17.56 -5.55
C THR A 252 28.75 -16.47 -4.72
N PRO A 253 27.99 -15.59 -4.06
CA PRO A 253 28.56 -14.74 -3.03
C PRO A 253 29.08 -15.59 -1.86
N ILE A 254 30.28 -15.26 -1.38
CA ILE A 254 30.84 -15.86 -0.16
C ILE A 254 30.19 -15.17 1.04
N ILE A 255 29.46 -15.92 1.87
CA ILE A 255 28.98 -15.40 3.16
C ILE A 255 30.03 -15.64 4.25
N LEU A 256 30.12 -14.67 5.17
CA LEU A 256 30.85 -14.75 6.45
C LEU A 256 30.68 -16.13 7.12
N GLY A 257 31.75 -16.93 7.12
CA GLY A 257 31.79 -18.27 7.71
C GLY A 257 32.04 -19.42 6.74
N GLY A 258 32.27 -19.17 5.45
CA GLY A 258 32.69 -20.19 4.48
C GLY A 258 31.56 -20.98 3.83
N TRP A 259 30.30 -20.60 4.09
CA TRP A 259 29.13 -21.14 3.40
C TRP A 259 28.99 -20.43 2.05
N THR A 260 28.90 -21.21 0.97
CA THR A 260 28.56 -20.70 -0.36
C THR A 260 27.06 -20.88 -0.57
N VAL A 261 26.39 -19.80 -0.93
CA VAL A 261 24.98 -19.81 -1.35
C VAL A 261 24.88 -19.07 -2.67
N SER A 262 23.92 -19.42 -3.52
CA SER A 262 23.70 -18.69 -4.76
C SER A 262 23.20 -17.27 -4.47
N ALA A 263 23.50 -16.33 -5.37
CA ALA A 263 23.00 -14.96 -5.30
C ALA A 263 21.47 -14.95 -5.29
N ALA A 264 20.82 -15.83 -6.06
CA ALA A 264 19.38 -16.05 -6.03
C ALA A 264 18.86 -16.39 -4.62
N SER A 265 19.58 -17.22 -3.86
CA SER A 265 19.17 -17.61 -2.51
C SER A 265 19.28 -16.44 -1.54
N ILE A 266 20.35 -15.63 -1.62
CA ILE A 266 20.50 -14.45 -0.76
C ILE A 266 19.43 -13.41 -1.10
N ILE A 267 19.23 -13.12 -2.38
CA ILE A 267 18.24 -12.14 -2.83
C ILE A 267 16.84 -12.58 -2.38
N GLY A 268 16.50 -13.87 -2.51
CA GLY A 268 15.22 -14.40 -2.03
C GLY A 268 15.07 -14.49 -0.51
N ILE A 269 16.16 -14.39 0.28
CA ILE A 269 16.07 -14.25 1.75
C ILE A 269 15.89 -12.78 2.14
N PHE A 270 16.44 -11.86 1.35
CA PHE A 270 16.37 -10.43 1.63
C PHE A 270 15.05 -9.81 1.16
N LEU A 271 14.47 -10.31 0.07
CA LEU A 271 13.15 -9.91 -0.46
C LEU A 271 12.02 -10.72 0.18
#